data_AF-A0A3B6PTB1-F1
#
_entry.id   AF-A0A3B6PTB1-F1
#
_cell.length_a   1.000
_cell.length_b   1.000
_cell.length_c   1.000
_cell.angle_alpha   90.00
_cell.angle_beta   90.00
_cell.angle_gamma   90.00
#
_symmetry.space_group_name_H-M   'P 1'
#
loop_
_entity.id
_entity.type
_entity.pdbx_description
1 polymer ?
#
loop_
_entity_poly.entity_id
_entity_poly.type
_entity_poly.pdbx_seq_one_letter_code
_entity_poly.pdbx_strand_id
1 'polypeptide(L)'
;MAAGAKGDGPAIGIDLGTTYSCVAVWRKSHNRVEVIANDQGNFTTPSCVAFTDAWRLIGDAAVNQAAMNPVNTIFDVKRLIGRHFSDALVQGDIKTSTWPFKVVSGPSDRPMIVVQYMDVEKQFKAEEISAMVLGKMREIAEAYLGTEVKNAVITVPVYFTDSQRQATIDASTIAGLNVMRIINEPSAAALAYGLGKMSPIDEVKTVLVFDLGGGTLDVSIVKVDRSADIEMDIFQVKATAGDTHLGGEDFNTHMVKHLVREFLKKYKKNDIRKNRTALRRLRTACEKAKRVLSYASQVTVEIDSLHDGIDFYGVITRTKFEELNMDLFSNCIVHVEKCLSDANMDKSMIDDILLVGGSSRIPKVQELLRDFFDGNELCTSINPDEAAAYGAAVKAALLNDEGFKEVRDVVLLEVTQLSLGVETEGGVMSVLIPKTTTIPVKKERVYTTCYDNQTQVLFQVYQGEGSETKDNILLGKFTLRGIPPAPRGQPKINVTFEIDADNILQVRATRT
;
A
#
# COMPACT_ATOMS: atom_id res chain seq x y z
N MET A 1 9.61 14.38 -16.38
CA MET A 1 8.82 13.58 -17.35
C MET A 1 7.42 14.14 -17.42
N ALA A 2 6.63 13.75 -18.42
CA ALA A 2 5.32 14.32 -18.68
C ALA A 2 4.44 14.25 -17.43
N ALA A 3 4.07 15.41 -16.88
CA ALA A 3 2.80 15.52 -16.17
C ALA A 3 1.76 14.87 -17.09
N GLY A 4 1.04 13.86 -16.61
CA GLY A 4 -0.04 13.25 -17.37
C GLY A 4 -0.87 14.37 -17.98
N ALA A 5 -1.01 14.37 -19.31
CA ALA A 5 -1.71 15.45 -20.00
C ALA A 5 -3.06 15.65 -19.31
N LYS A 6 -3.45 16.91 -19.05
CA LYS A 6 -4.80 17.25 -18.55
C LYS A 6 -5.79 16.60 -19.53
N GLY A 7 -6.39 15.48 -19.14
CA GLY A 7 -7.47 14.88 -19.90
C GLY A 7 -8.72 15.70 -19.69
N ASP A 8 -9.54 15.90 -20.73
CA ASP A 8 -10.87 16.46 -20.55
C ASP A 8 -11.71 15.51 -19.67
N GLY A 9 -12.35 16.05 -18.63
CA GLY A 9 -13.27 15.31 -17.76
C GLY A 9 -12.95 15.39 -16.25
N PRO A 10 -13.83 14.85 -15.40
CA PRO A 10 -13.63 14.83 -13.95
C PRO A 10 -12.42 13.99 -13.54
N ALA A 11 -11.77 14.40 -12.45
CA ALA A 11 -10.68 13.64 -11.83
C ALA A 11 -11.13 13.01 -10.51
N ILE A 12 -10.81 11.74 -10.29
CA ILE A 12 -11.19 10.98 -9.08
C ILE A 12 -9.97 10.61 -8.24
N GLY A 13 -10.18 10.45 -6.94
CA GLY A 13 -9.22 9.82 -6.04
C GLY A 13 -9.60 8.38 -5.80
N ILE A 14 -8.66 7.44 -5.98
CA ILE A 14 -8.89 6.03 -5.68
C ILE A 14 -7.88 5.58 -4.63
N ASP A 15 -8.41 5.05 -3.54
CA ASP A 15 -7.64 4.21 -2.64
C ASP A 15 -7.70 2.75 -3.11
N LEU A 16 -6.61 2.24 -3.66
CA LEU A 16 -6.50 0.85 -4.10
C LEU A 16 -5.97 0.00 -2.95
N GLY A 17 -6.79 -0.33 -1.96
CA GLY A 17 -6.34 -1.09 -0.79
C GLY A 17 -6.20 -2.61 -1.02
N THR A 18 -5.51 -3.30 -0.12
CA THR A 18 -5.27 -4.77 -0.20
C THR A 18 -6.56 -5.57 -0.11
N THR A 19 -7.46 -5.21 0.80
CA THR A 19 -8.72 -5.94 1.05
C THR A 19 -9.94 -5.20 0.51
N TYR A 20 -9.93 -3.87 0.59
CA TYR A 20 -11.00 -3.00 0.11
C TYR A 20 -10.39 -1.85 -0.68
N SER A 21 -11.08 -1.40 -1.70
CA SER A 21 -10.79 -0.18 -2.44
C SER A 21 -11.91 0.83 -2.22
N CYS A 22 -11.58 2.11 -2.30
CA CYS A 22 -12.48 3.23 -2.07
C CYS A 22 -12.28 4.28 -3.16
N VAL A 23 -13.36 4.92 -3.60
CA VAL A 23 -13.31 5.96 -4.63
C VAL A 23 -14.05 7.21 -4.16
N ALA A 24 -13.44 8.37 -4.38
CA ALA A 24 -13.97 9.66 -4.01
C ALA A 24 -13.74 10.68 -5.12
N VAL A 25 -14.54 11.74 -5.11
CA VAL A 25 -14.47 12.83 -6.09
C VAL A 25 -14.71 14.17 -5.42
N TRP A 26 -14.05 15.21 -5.90
CA TRP A 26 -14.38 16.57 -5.52
C TRP A 26 -15.63 17.03 -6.26
N ARG A 27 -16.65 17.47 -5.52
CA ARG A 27 -17.89 17.98 -6.10
C ARG A 27 -17.90 19.49 -6.02
N LYS A 28 -17.58 20.14 -7.16
CA LYS A 28 -17.59 21.60 -7.29
C LYS A 28 -18.90 22.24 -6.81
N SER A 29 -20.04 21.61 -7.10
CA SER A 29 -21.37 22.08 -6.70
C SER A 29 -21.57 22.15 -5.18
N HIS A 30 -20.84 21.34 -4.42
CA HIS A 30 -20.93 21.23 -2.96
C HIS A 30 -19.67 21.74 -2.24
N ASN A 31 -18.65 22.15 -3.01
CA ASN A 31 -17.34 22.58 -2.52
C ASN A 31 -16.72 21.61 -1.49
N ARG A 32 -16.86 20.30 -1.72
CA ARG A 32 -16.36 19.25 -0.82
C ARG A 32 -16.03 17.96 -1.58
N VAL A 33 -15.24 17.10 -0.95
CA VAL A 33 -15.07 15.71 -1.40
C VAL A 33 -16.32 14.91 -1.05
N GLU A 34 -16.71 14.01 -1.95
CA GLU A 34 -17.73 12.99 -1.71
C GLU A 34 -17.14 11.61 -2.01
N VAL A 35 -17.21 10.73 -1.01
CA VAL A 35 -16.90 9.32 -1.14
C VAL A 35 -18.10 8.63 -1.78
N ILE A 36 -17.87 7.80 -2.79
CA ILE A 36 -18.92 7.28 -3.66
C ILE A 36 -19.27 5.85 -3.24
N ALA A 37 -20.55 5.62 -2.95
CA ALA A 37 -21.05 4.28 -2.69
C ALA A 37 -21.13 3.46 -3.98
N ASN A 38 -20.84 2.16 -3.89
CA ASN A 38 -20.97 1.21 -4.98
C ASN A 38 -22.45 0.83 -5.26
N ASP A 39 -22.67 -0.09 -6.20
CA ASP A 39 -24.01 -0.55 -6.60
C ASP A 39 -24.80 -1.28 -5.49
N GLN A 40 -24.15 -1.67 -4.39
CA GLN A 40 -24.77 -2.23 -3.18
C GLN A 40 -24.96 -1.20 -2.06
N GLY A 41 -24.57 0.06 -2.28
CA GLY A 41 -24.63 1.12 -1.26
C GLY A 41 -23.43 1.14 -0.30
N ASN A 42 -22.34 0.41 -0.58
CA ASN A 42 -21.14 0.37 0.25
C ASN A 42 -20.11 1.41 -0.22
N PHE A 43 -19.56 2.22 0.69
CA PHE A 43 -18.50 3.20 0.38
C PHE A 43 -17.13 2.58 0.10
N THR A 44 -16.94 1.31 0.49
CA THR A 44 -15.76 0.53 0.15
C THR A 44 -16.18 -0.71 -0.61
N THR A 45 -15.37 -1.12 -1.58
CA THR A 45 -15.62 -2.29 -2.42
C THR A 45 -14.49 -3.30 -2.21
N PRO A 46 -14.78 -4.59 -1.95
CA PRO A 46 -13.72 -5.58 -1.80
C PRO A 46 -12.76 -5.63 -2.99
N SER A 47 -11.46 -5.67 -2.73
CA SER A 47 -10.40 -5.85 -3.75
C SER A 47 -10.31 -7.31 -4.18
N CYS A 48 -11.41 -7.84 -4.72
CA CYS A 48 -11.58 -9.25 -5.04
C CYS A 48 -12.15 -9.42 -6.44
N VAL A 49 -11.59 -10.36 -7.20
CA VAL A 49 -12.01 -10.70 -8.57
C VAL A 49 -12.22 -12.20 -8.66
N ALA A 50 -13.37 -12.64 -9.16
CA ALA A 50 -13.65 -14.04 -9.39
C ALA A 50 -13.93 -14.33 -10.86
N PHE A 51 -13.40 -15.46 -11.33
CA PHE A 51 -13.62 -15.96 -12.68
C PHE A 51 -14.60 -17.14 -12.63
N THR A 52 -15.63 -17.07 -13.48
CA THR A 52 -16.62 -18.12 -13.68
C THR A 52 -16.61 -18.55 -15.15
N ASP A 53 -17.45 -19.51 -15.52
CA ASP A 53 -17.51 -19.99 -16.91
C ASP A 53 -18.07 -18.93 -17.88
N ALA A 54 -18.81 -17.95 -17.37
CA ALA A 54 -19.46 -16.92 -18.19
C ALA A 54 -19.04 -15.49 -17.86
N TRP A 55 -18.69 -15.20 -16.60
CA TRP A 55 -18.55 -13.83 -16.10
C TRP A 55 -17.27 -13.64 -15.29
N ARG A 56 -16.79 -12.38 -15.28
CA ARG A 56 -15.86 -11.88 -14.27
C ARG A 56 -16.67 -11.11 -13.24
N LEU A 57 -16.57 -11.54 -11.99
CA LEU A 57 -17.22 -10.86 -10.86
C LEU A 57 -16.15 -10.04 -10.13
N ILE A 58 -16.50 -8.84 -9.69
CA ILE A 58 -15.57 -7.92 -9.02
C ILE A 58 -16.28 -7.35 -7.78
N GLY A 59 -15.56 -7.16 -6.68
CA GLY A 59 -16.12 -6.58 -5.46
C GLY A 59 -16.97 -7.57 -4.65
N ASP A 60 -18.09 -7.07 -4.13
CA ASP A 60 -19.01 -7.84 -3.29
C ASP A 60 -19.48 -9.14 -3.96
N ALA A 61 -19.76 -9.09 -5.26
CA ALA A 61 -20.16 -10.27 -6.04
C ALA A 61 -19.09 -11.37 -6.05
N ALA A 62 -17.81 -11.01 -6.15
CA ALA A 62 -16.70 -11.96 -6.10
C ALA A 62 -16.55 -12.59 -4.70
N VAL A 63 -16.67 -11.77 -3.65
CA VAL A 63 -16.58 -12.23 -2.25
C VAL A 63 -17.70 -13.21 -1.92
N ASN A 64 -18.94 -12.92 -2.34
CA ASN A 64 -20.11 -13.73 -2.01
C ASN A 64 -20.02 -15.18 -2.51
N GLN A 65 -19.35 -15.42 -3.64
CA GLN A 65 -19.16 -16.77 -4.19
C GLN A 65 -17.83 -17.44 -3.82
N ALA A 66 -16.97 -16.77 -3.05
CA ALA A 66 -15.59 -17.21 -2.79
C ALA A 66 -15.50 -18.60 -2.12
N ALA A 67 -16.52 -19.00 -1.35
CA ALA A 67 -16.58 -20.32 -0.73
C ALA A 67 -16.87 -21.44 -1.74
N MET A 68 -17.67 -21.17 -2.77
CA MET A 68 -18.04 -22.14 -3.81
C MET A 68 -16.95 -22.29 -4.87
N ASN A 69 -16.21 -21.21 -5.14
CA ASN A 69 -15.20 -21.15 -6.19
C ASN A 69 -13.85 -20.60 -5.67
N PRO A 70 -13.25 -21.20 -4.63
CA PRO A 70 -12.10 -20.62 -3.96
C PRO A 70 -10.86 -20.53 -4.87
N VAL A 71 -10.71 -21.43 -5.84
CA VAL A 71 -9.51 -21.50 -6.69
C VAL A 71 -9.47 -20.46 -7.80
N ASN A 72 -10.62 -19.91 -8.20
CA ASN A 72 -10.73 -18.86 -9.21
C ASN A 72 -11.17 -17.52 -8.61
N THR A 73 -11.13 -17.39 -7.29
CA THR A 73 -11.42 -16.14 -6.58
C THR A 73 -10.14 -15.55 -6.02
N ILE A 74 -9.74 -14.43 -6.60
CA ILE A 74 -8.46 -13.78 -6.41
C ILE A 74 -8.65 -12.57 -5.48
N PHE A 75 -7.76 -12.44 -4.50
CA PHE A 75 -7.74 -11.38 -3.49
C PHE A 75 -6.28 -11.19 -3.02
N ASP A 76 -6.02 -10.16 -2.20
CA ASP A 76 -4.67 -9.79 -1.71
C ASP A 76 -3.63 -9.53 -2.82
N VAL A 77 -4.08 -9.24 -4.04
CA VAL A 77 -3.20 -9.05 -5.20
C VAL A 77 -2.21 -7.91 -5.01
N LYS A 78 -2.53 -6.94 -4.16
CA LYS A 78 -1.62 -5.85 -3.77
C LYS A 78 -0.35 -6.35 -3.05
N ARG A 79 -0.37 -7.54 -2.44
CA ARG A 79 0.84 -8.19 -1.92
C ARG A 79 1.73 -8.78 -3.02
N LEU A 80 1.18 -9.02 -4.21
CA LEU A 80 1.86 -9.64 -5.36
C LEU A 80 2.35 -8.63 -6.41
N ILE A 81 1.66 -7.49 -6.54
CA ILE A 81 1.92 -6.49 -7.58
C ILE A 81 3.37 -5.99 -7.51
N GLY A 82 4.04 -5.90 -8.67
CA GLY A 82 5.43 -5.44 -8.78
C GLY A 82 6.51 -6.31 -8.12
N ARG A 83 6.17 -7.51 -7.61
CA ARG A 83 7.14 -8.44 -7.01
C ARG A 83 7.63 -9.49 -7.98
N HIS A 84 8.72 -10.15 -7.60
CA HIS A 84 9.20 -11.36 -8.22
C HIS A 84 8.57 -12.60 -7.59
N PHE A 85 8.39 -13.67 -8.37
CA PHE A 85 7.87 -14.94 -7.88
C PHE A 85 8.81 -15.55 -6.85
N SER A 86 10.14 -15.39 -7.01
CA SER A 86 11.13 -15.87 -6.05
C SER A 86 11.22 -15.08 -4.74
N ASP A 87 10.53 -13.93 -4.62
CA ASP A 87 10.50 -13.14 -3.40
C ASP A 87 10.04 -14.01 -2.20
N ALA A 88 10.79 -13.93 -1.09
CA ALA A 88 10.53 -14.72 0.10
C ALA A 88 9.12 -14.49 0.67
N LEU A 89 8.59 -13.27 0.56
CA LEU A 89 7.25 -12.92 1.02
C LEU A 89 6.18 -13.58 0.12
N VAL A 90 6.36 -13.52 -1.20
CA VAL A 90 5.48 -14.20 -2.18
C VAL A 90 5.51 -15.71 -1.96
N GLN A 91 6.69 -16.29 -1.78
CA GLN A 91 6.83 -17.71 -1.46
C GLN A 91 6.19 -18.07 -0.11
N GLY A 92 6.27 -17.18 0.88
CA GLY A 92 5.61 -17.33 2.17
C GLY A 92 4.09 -17.41 2.03
N ASP A 93 3.48 -16.48 1.30
CA ASP A 93 2.03 -16.45 1.07
C ASP A 93 1.53 -17.68 0.28
N ILE A 94 2.30 -18.14 -0.71
CA ILE A 94 2.01 -19.38 -1.45
C ILE A 94 2.10 -20.60 -0.52
N LYS A 95 3.17 -20.72 0.28
CA LYS A 95 3.43 -21.89 1.14
C LYS A 95 2.46 -22.01 2.31
N THR A 96 2.05 -20.88 2.89
CA THR A 96 1.14 -20.86 4.05
C THR A 96 -0.29 -21.28 3.71
N SER A 97 -0.59 -21.60 2.43
CA SER A 97 -1.93 -21.92 1.94
C SER A 97 -2.96 -20.82 2.20
N THR A 98 -2.47 -19.58 2.38
CA THR A 98 -3.30 -18.38 2.54
C THR A 98 -4.08 -18.11 1.26
N TRP A 99 -3.45 -18.39 0.11
CA TRP A 99 -4.08 -18.28 -1.20
C TRP A 99 -4.64 -19.62 -1.71
N PRO A 100 -5.97 -19.69 -1.94
CA PRO A 100 -6.61 -20.84 -2.57
C PRO A 100 -6.44 -20.85 -4.10
N PHE A 101 -5.96 -19.77 -4.72
CA PHE A 101 -5.63 -19.73 -6.13
C PHE A 101 -4.17 -20.15 -6.36
N LYS A 102 -3.84 -20.52 -7.60
CA LYS A 102 -2.50 -20.97 -7.98
C LYS A 102 -1.70 -19.78 -8.51
N VAL A 103 -0.46 -19.65 -8.04
CA VAL A 103 0.52 -18.68 -8.56
C VAL A 103 1.72 -19.47 -9.11
N VAL A 104 2.18 -19.13 -10.31
CA VAL A 104 3.32 -19.76 -10.99
C VAL A 104 4.37 -18.74 -11.41
N SER A 105 5.61 -19.17 -11.60
CA SER A 105 6.66 -18.32 -12.18
C SER A 105 6.41 -18.15 -13.67
N GLY A 106 6.34 -16.89 -14.11
CA GLY A 106 6.25 -16.50 -15.51
C GLY A 106 7.57 -15.93 -16.04
N PRO A 107 7.53 -15.31 -17.23
CA PRO A 107 8.71 -14.68 -17.83
C PRO A 107 9.35 -13.65 -16.88
N SER A 108 10.69 -13.64 -16.83
CA SER A 108 11.48 -12.76 -15.96
C SER A 108 11.15 -12.90 -14.46
N ASP A 109 10.81 -14.11 -14.04
CA ASP A 109 10.44 -14.44 -12.66
C ASP A 109 9.27 -13.59 -12.13
N ARG A 110 8.34 -13.22 -13.01
CA ARG A 110 7.12 -12.51 -12.61
C ARG A 110 6.08 -13.51 -12.10
N PRO A 111 5.40 -13.26 -10.98
CA PRO A 111 4.33 -14.14 -10.52
C PRO A 111 3.10 -14.02 -11.43
N MET A 112 2.56 -15.17 -11.85
CA MET A 112 1.38 -15.28 -12.71
C MET A 112 0.27 -16.02 -11.97
N ILE A 113 -0.90 -15.42 -11.90
CA ILE A 113 -2.10 -15.97 -11.25
C ILE A 113 -2.83 -16.85 -12.26
N VAL A 114 -3.02 -18.13 -11.92
CA VAL A 114 -3.66 -19.12 -12.79
C VAL A 114 -5.11 -19.31 -12.36
N VAL A 115 -6.03 -19.11 -13.31
CA VAL A 115 -7.48 -19.29 -13.12
C VAL A 115 -8.08 -20.09 -14.28
N GLN A 116 -9.20 -20.75 -14.02
CA GLN A 116 -10.10 -21.28 -15.04
C GLN A 116 -11.11 -20.19 -15.41
N TYR A 117 -11.19 -19.82 -16.68
CA TYR A 117 -12.14 -18.83 -17.17
C TYR A 117 -12.66 -19.22 -18.55
N MET A 118 -13.98 -19.37 -18.69
CA MET A 118 -14.64 -19.86 -19.90
C MET A 118 -14.07 -21.22 -20.35
N ASP A 119 -13.98 -22.18 -19.43
CA ASP A 119 -13.42 -23.52 -19.66
C ASP A 119 -11.97 -23.57 -20.17
N VAL A 120 -11.22 -22.47 -20.05
CA VAL A 120 -9.80 -22.41 -20.44
C VAL A 120 -8.96 -21.91 -19.27
N GLU A 121 -7.80 -22.55 -19.07
CA GLU A 121 -6.79 -22.06 -18.13
C GLU A 121 -6.21 -20.75 -18.66
N LYS A 122 -6.27 -19.69 -17.86
CA LYS A 122 -5.67 -18.39 -18.15
C LYS A 122 -4.69 -17.99 -17.07
N GLN A 123 -3.66 -17.26 -17.49
CA GLN A 123 -2.67 -16.67 -16.60
C GLN A 123 -2.78 -15.16 -16.66
N PHE A 124 -2.94 -14.54 -15.49
CA PHE A 124 -3.02 -13.09 -15.34
C PHE A 124 -1.84 -12.58 -14.51
N LYS A 125 -1.33 -11.41 -14.90
CA LYS A 125 -0.43 -10.62 -14.08
C LYS A 125 -1.23 -9.98 -12.93
N ALA A 126 -0.55 -9.66 -11.83
CA ALA A 126 -1.15 -8.95 -10.71
C ALA A 126 -1.79 -7.62 -11.15
N GLU A 127 -1.13 -6.91 -12.06
CA GLU A 127 -1.55 -5.65 -12.64
C GLU A 127 -2.87 -5.78 -13.42
N GLU A 128 -3.07 -6.90 -14.12
CA GLU A 128 -4.33 -7.15 -14.84
C GLU A 128 -5.49 -7.40 -13.88
N ILE A 129 -5.26 -8.05 -12.73
CA ILE A 129 -6.29 -8.24 -11.71
C ILE A 129 -6.57 -6.92 -10.98
N SER A 130 -5.54 -6.16 -10.60
CA SER A 130 -5.72 -4.82 -10.02
C SER A 130 -6.42 -3.87 -10.99
N ALA A 131 -6.17 -3.97 -12.30
CA ALA A 131 -6.87 -3.21 -13.32
C ALA A 131 -8.38 -3.50 -13.35
N MET A 132 -8.80 -4.73 -13.07
CA MET A 132 -10.23 -5.07 -12.95
C MET A 132 -10.86 -4.36 -11.74
N VAL A 133 -10.16 -4.31 -10.60
CA VAL A 133 -10.62 -3.57 -9.41
C VAL A 133 -10.70 -2.07 -9.69
N LEU A 134 -9.66 -1.50 -10.31
CA LEU A 134 -9.63 -0.09 -10.71
C LEU A 134 -10.72 0.24 -11.74
N GLY A 135 -10.97 -0.66 -12.69
CA GLY A 135 -12.08 -0.54 -13.64
C GLY A 135 -13.43 -0.48 -12.93
N LYS A 136 -13.66 -1.31 -11.91
CA LYS A 136 -14.86 -1.23 -11.08
C LYS A 136 -14.96 0.09 -10.31
N MET A 137 -13.84 0.63 -9.80
CA MET A 137 -13.84 1.93 -9.12
C MET A 137 -14.19 3.07 -10.07
N ARG A 138 -13.66 3.02 -11.31
CA ARG A 138 -14.04 3.95 -12.38
C ARG A 138 -15.54 3.84 -12.70
N GLU A 139 -16.05 2.62 -12.91
CA GLU A 139 -17.47 2.39 -13.21
C GLU A 139 -18.40 2.94 -12.12
N ILE A 140 -18.03 2.79 -10.85
CA ILE A 140 -18.78 3.36 -9.71
C ILE A 140 -18.81 4.89 -9.80
N ALA A 141 -17.65 5.52 -10.07
CA ALA A 141 -17.58 6.97 -10.22
C ALA A 141 -18.35 7.46 -11.46
N GLU A 142 -18.27 6.75 -12.59
CA GLU A 142 -19.00 7.07 -13.83
C GLU A 142 -20.51 7.00 -13.63
N ALA A 143 -20.99 5.97 -12.92
CA ALA A 143 -22.41 5.84 -12.57
C ALA A 143 -22.88 6.98 -11.67
N TYR A 144 -22.05 7.44 -10.74
CA TYR A 144 -22.36 8.56 -9.85
C TYR A 144 -22.33 9.93 -10.54
N LEU A 145 -21.35 10.14 -11.42
CA LEU A 145 -21.13 11.42 -12.10
C LEU A 145 -21.99 11.58 -13.36
N GLY A 146 -22.45 10.47 -13.95
CA GLY A 146 -23.21 10.47 -15.21
C GLY A 146 -22.35 10.80 -16.44
N THR A 147 -21.03 10.69 -16.33
CA THR A 147 -20.06 10.98 -17.40
C THR A 147 -18.86 10.04 -17.30
N GLU A 148 -18.16 9.86 -18.43
CA GLU A 148 -16.90 9.11 -18.49
C GLU A 148 -15.82 9.73 -17.60
N VAL A 149 -15.04 8.87 -16.91
CA VAL A 149 -13.96 9.28 -16.02
C VAL A 149 -12.63 8.77 -16.56
N LYS A 150 -11.71 9.68 -16.87
CA LYS A 150 -10.39 9.33 -17.42
C LYS A 150 -9.25 9.61 -16.47
N ASN A 151 -9.36 10.61 -15.61
CA ASN A 151 -8.24 11.07 -14.79
C ASN A 151 -8.36 10.53 -13.36
N ALA A 152 -7.26 10.04 -12.79
CA ALA A 152 -7.24 9.57 -11.42
C ALA A 152 -5.94 9.90 -10.69
N VAL A 153 -6.04 10.11 -9.37
CA VAL A 153 -4.93 10.00 -8.43
C VAL A 153 -5.10 8.70 -7.66
N ILE A 154 -4.05 7.89 -7.61
CA ILE A 154 -4.08 6.55 -7.02
C ILE A 154 -3.17 6.51 -5.79
N THR A 155 -3.65 5.91 -4.69
CA THR A 155 -2.86 5.75 -3.47
C THR A 155 -1.95 4.51 -3.55
N VAL A 156 -0.80 4.57 -2.87
CA VAL A 156 0.10 3.43 -2.64
C VAL A 156 0.70 3.46 -1.22
N PRO A 157 1.12 2.30 -0.67
CA PRO A 157 1.87 2.24 0.59
C PRO A 157 3.21 2.99 0.49
N VAL A 158 3.73 3.49 1.62
CA VAL A 158 4.98 4.29 1.59
C VAL A 158 6.16 3.45 1.12
N TYR A 159 6.24 2.19 1.51
CA TYR A 159 7.33 1.26 1.16
C TYR A 159 7.17 0.57 -0.19
N PHE A 160 6.21 1.00 -1.03
CA PHE A 160 6.19 0.53 -2.41
C PHE A 160 7.46 0.95 -3.15
N THR A 161 8.17 -0.06 -3.67
CA THR A 161 9.33 0.10 -4.54
C THR A 161 8.94 0.71 -5.88
N ASP A 162 9.92 1.17 -6.66
CA ASP A 162 9.74 1.70 -8.01
C ASP A 162 8.95 0.73 -8.91
N SER A 163 9.29 -0.57 -8.86
CA SER A 163 8.56 -1.64 -9.56
C SER A 163 7.09 -1.72 -9.18
N GLN A 164 6.76 -1.59 -7.89
CA GLN A 164 5.38 -1.68 -7.41
C GLN A 164 4.57 -0.43 -7.75
N ARG A 165 5.19 0.76 -7.71
CA ARG A 165 4.59 2.02 -8.17
C ARG A 165 4.29 1.96 -9.66
N GLN A 166 5.27 1.56 -10.47
CA GLN A 166 5.09 1.40 -11.91
C GLN A 166 4.02 0.35 -12.24
N ALA A 167 4.01 -0.79 -11.55
CA ALA A 167 2.99 -1.81 -11.73
C ALA A 167 1.56 -1.31 -11.40
N THR A 168 1.43 -0.42 -10.41
CA THR A 168 0.14 0.23 -10.08
C THR A 168 -0.29 1.22 -11.16
N ILE A 169 0.66 1.97 -11.74
CA ILE A 169 0.41 2.85 -12.89
C ILE A 169 -0.02 2.03 -14.13
N ASP A 170 0.67 0.92 -14.39
CA ASP A 170 0.34 0.00 -15.48
C ASP A 170 -1.07 -0.58 -15.30
N ALA A 171 -1.42 -1.01 -14.09
CA ALA A 171 -2.77 -1.49 -13.77
C ALA A 171 -3.84 -0.42 -14.03
N SER A 172 -3.56 0.84 -13.67
CA SER A 172 -4.45 1.97 -13.92
C SER A 172 -4.60 2.26 -15.41
N THR A 173 -3.50 2.17 -16.16
CA THR A 173 -3.50 2.34 -17.61
C THR A 173 -4.33 1.25 -18.30
N ILE A 174 -4.18 -0.01 -17.88
CA ILE A 174 -5.00 -1.14 -18.37
C ILE A 174 -6.49 -0.91 -18.04
N ALA A 175 -6.80 -0.30 -16.90
CA ALA A 175 -8.15 0.09 -16.51
C ALA A 175 -8.69 1.29 -17.31
N GLY A 176 -7.91 1.90 -18.20
CA GLY A 176 -8.31 3.07 -18.98
C GLY A 176 -8.26 4.39 -18.20
N LEU A 177 -7.46 4.44 -17.12
CA LEU A 177 -7.25 5.64 -16.31
C LEU A 177 -5.89 6.28 -16.65
N ASN A 178 -5.90 7.59 -16.88
CA ASN A 178 -4.74 8.47 -16.87
C ASN A 178 -4.37 8.78 -15.42
N VAL A 179 -3.24 8.25 -14.96
CA VAL A 179 -2.73 8.50 -13.62
C VAL A 179 -2.09 9.90 -13.60
N MET A 180 -2.78 10.85 -12.96
CA MET A 180 -2.28 12.22 -12.80
C MET A 180 -1.16 12.29 -11.76
N ARG A 181 -1.25 11.45 -10.72
CA ARG A 181 -0.28 11.34 -9.63
C ARG A 181 -0.45 10.02 -8.89
N ILE A 182 0.65 9.46 -8.42
CA ILE A 182 0.66 8.48 -7.34
C ILE A 182 0.92 9.23 -6.03
N ILE A 183 0.12 8.96 -5.00
CA ILE A 183 0.27 9.57 -3.67
C ILE A 183 0.43 8.48 -2.61
N ASN A 184 1.26 8.72 -1.59
CA ASN A 184 1.32 7.77 -0.49
C ASN A 184 0.03 7.81 0.34
N GLU A 185 -0.46 6.65 0.76
CA GLU A 185 -1.66 6.48 1.60
C GLU A 185 -1.68 7.41 2.83
N PRO A 186 -0.64 7.42 3.69
CA PRO A 186 -0.64 8.31 4.86
C PRO A 186 -0.55 9.80 4.48
N SER A 187 0.06 10.14 3.34
CA SER A 187 0.08 11.53 2.84
C SER A 187 -1.29 11.97 2.35
N ALA A 188 -2.03 11.08 1.68
CA ALA A 188 -3.42 11.33 1.32
C ALA A 188 -4.30 11.49 2.59
N ALA A 189 -4.15 10.61 3.58
CA ALA A 189 -4.87 10.77 4.84
C ALA A 189 -4.52 12.07 5.58
N ALA A 190 -3.25 12.52 5.54
CA ALA A 190 -2.85 13.82 6.08
C ALA A 190 -3.51 14.99 5.35
N LEU A 191 -3.67 14.92 4.02
CA LEU A 191 -4.42 15.92 3.25
C LEU A 191 -5.90 15.93 3.67
N ALA A 192 -6.50 14.75 3.85
CA ALA A 192 -7.87 14.65 4.35
C ALA A 192 -7.98 15.28 5.75
N TYR A 193 -7.00 15.04 6.64
CA TYR A 193 -6.91 15.65 7.98
C TYR A 193 -6.85 17.16 7.94
N GLY A 194 -5.90 17.70 7.17
CA GLY A 194 -5.69 19.14 7.12
C GLY A 194 -6.89 19.89 6.54
N LEU A 195 -7.61 19.30 5.59
CA LEU A 195 -8.76 19.96 4.95
C LEU A 195 -10.10 19.65 5.61
N GLY A 196 -10.23 18.49 6.26
CA GLY A 196 -11.44 18.07 6.97
C GLY A 196 -11.65 18.81 8.29
N LYS A 197 -10.57 19.31 8.92
CA LYS A 197 -10.68 20.17 10.10
C LYS A 197 -10.82 21.65 9.72
N MET A 198 -11.91 22.26 10.19
CA MET A 198 -12.02 23.69 10.54
C MET A 198 -11.06 24.05 11.70
N SER A 199 -9.82 23.57 11.68
CA SER A 199 -8.79 24.11 12.59
C SER A 199 -8.57 25.56 12.20
N PRO A 200 -8.35 26.48 13.16
CA PRO A 200 -8.02 27.85 12.83
C PRO A 200 -6.89 27.89 11.80
N ILE A 201 -7.00 28.82 10.86
CA ILE A 201 -6.11 29.03 9.71
C ILE A 201 -4.69 29.49 10.15
N ASP A 202 -4.29 29.26 11.40
CA ASP A 202 -3.13 29.85 12.06
C ASP A 202 -2.39 28.89 13.00
N GLU A 203 -2.40 27.59 12.69
CA GLU A 203 -1.71 26.59 13.52
C GLU A 203 -0.79 25.69 12.69
N VAL A 204 0.41 25.47 13.23
CA VAL A 204 1.36 24.48 12.75
C VAL A 204 1.24 23.26 13.63
N LYS A 205 0.94 22.11 13.03
CA LYS A 205 0.80 20.84 13.74
C LYS A 205 1.72 19.78 13.20
N THR A 206 2.22 18.92 14.07
CA THR A 206 2.88 17.68 13.72
C THR A 206 1.93 16.53 13.96
N VAL A 207 1.52 15.87 12.88
CA VAL A 207 0.58 14.77 12.91
C VAL A 207 1.31 13.47 12.65
N LEU A 208 1.13 12.48 13.52
CA LEU A 208 1.51 11.11 13.20
C LEU A 208 0.32 10.41 12.55
N VAL A 209 0.49 9.99 11.31
CA VAL A 209 -0.48 9.14 10.61
C VAL A 209 -0.10 7.69 10.84
N PHE A 210 -1.00 6.93 11.46
CA PHE A 210 -0.88 5.50 11.69
C PHE A 210 -1.91 4.77 10.84
N ASP A 211 -1.47 4.21 9.72
CA ASP A 211 -2.31 3.49 8.76
C ASP A 211 -2.09 1.98 8.89
N LEU A 212 -3.05 1.30 9.52
CA LEU A 212 -3.03 -0.16 9.65
C LEU A 212 -4.19 -0.75 8.84
N GLY A 213 -3.86 -1.18 7.62
CA GLY A 213 -4.81 -1.68 6.65
C GLY A 213 -5.09 -3.18 6.74
N GLY A 214 -5.52 -3.73 5.62
CA GLY A 214 -5.78 -5.16 5.45
C GLY A 214 -4.51 -5.99 5.28
N GLY A 215 -3.43 -5.40 4.78
CA GLY A 215 -2.18 -6.13 4.58
C GLY A 215 -0.89 -5.32 4.65
N THR A 216 -0.98 -4.01 4.90
CA THR A 216 0.17 -3.10 5.09
C THR A 216 -0.01 -2.29 6.38
N LEU A 217 1.12 -1.93 6.98
CA LEU A 217 1.23 -0.91 8.01
C LEU A 217 2.10 0.21 7.44
N ASP A 218 1.59 1.43 7.46
CA ASP A 218 2.32 2.63 7.06
C ASP A 218 2.22 3.67 8.18
N VAL A 219 3.37 4.20 8.61
CA VAL A 219 3.49 5.26 9.62
C VAL A 219 4.19 6.44 8.97
N SER A 220 3.64 7.64 9.14
CA SER A 220 4.29 8.87 8.67
C SER A 220 4.13 9.99 9.68
N ILE A 221 5.19 10.76 9.87
CA ILE A 221 5.13 12.01 10.62
C ILE A 221 5.03 13.14 9.61
N VAL A 222 3.94 13.91 9.67
CA VAL A 222 3.65 14.99 8.73
C VAL A 222 3.51 16.29 9.50
N LYS A 223 4.36 17.27 9.18
CA LYS A 223 4.20 18.64 9.63
C LYS A 223 3.21 19.34 8.70
N VAL A 224 2.09 19.78 9.25
CA VAL A 224 1.02 20.51 8.59
C VAL A 224 1.12 21.98 9.00
N ASP A 225 1.50 22.83 8.07
CA ASP A 225 1.61 24.28 8.26
C ASP A 225 0.53 24.97 7.43
N ARG A 226 -0.47 25.53 8.11
CA ARG A 226 -1.59 26.25 7.50
C ARG A 226 -1.62 27.72 7.88
N SER A 227 -0.52 28.24 8.45
CA SER A 227 -0.44 29.59 9.01
C SER A 227 -0.86 30.68 8.01
N ALA A 228 -1.56 31.72 8.46
CA ALA A 228 -2.04 32.78 7.55
C ALA A 228 -0.91 33.60 6.90
N ASP A 229 0.30 33.56 7.45
CA ASP A 229 1.48 34.20 6.87
C ASP A 229 1.95 33.51 5.56
N ILE A 230 1.39 32.33 5.25
CA ILE A 230 1.70 31.57 4.05
C ILE A 230 0.42 31.45 3.21
N GLU A 231 0.48 31.88 1.95
CA GLU A 231 -0.66 31.81 1.02
C GLU A 231 -1.03 30.37 0.60
N MET A 232 -0.26 29.37 1.07
CA MET A 232 -0.40 27.96 0.73
C MET A 232 -0.32 27.08 1.99
N ASP A 233 -1.11 26.01 2.02
CA ASP A 233 -1.05 24.99 3.06
C ASP A 233 0.10 24.00 2.72
N ILE A 234 1.07 23.86 3.62
CA ILE A 234 2.24 23.00 3.42
C ILE A 234 2.12 21.73 4.26
N PHE A 235 2.17 20.58 3.60
CA PHE A 235 2.21 19.26 4.21
C PHE A 235 3.60 18.68 3.97
N GLN A 236 4.45 18.69 4.99
CA GLN A 236 5.82 18.20 4.90
C GLN A 236 5.98 16.89 5.66
N VAL A 237 6.20 15.80 4.92
CA VAL A 237 6.58 14.52 5.52
C VAL A 237 7.98 14.66 6.11
N LYS A 238 8.15 14.28 7.38
CA LYS A 238 9.43 14.30 8.11
C LYS A 238 10.14 12.97 8.03
N ALA A 239 9.38 11.89 8.23
CA ALA A 239 9.85 10.53 8.06
C ALA A 239 8.66 9.61 7.81
N THR A 240 8.98 8.40 7.36
CA THR A 240 8.02 7.33 7.22
C THR A 240 8.65 5.99 7.59
N ALA A 241 7.85 5.10 8.18
CA ALA A 241 8.20 3.74 8.55
C ALA A 241 6.99 2.83 8.28
N GLY A 242 7.19 1.52 8.24
CA GLY A 242 6.10 0.60 7.90
C GLY A 242 6.56 -0.79 7.53
N ASP A 243 5.57 -1.63 7.22
CA ASP A 243 5.71 -3.01 6.80
C ASP A 243 4.66 -3.35 5.74
N THR A 244 5.12 -3.77 4.56
CA THR A 244 4.25 -4.10 3.42
C THR A 244 3.52 -5.45 3.57
N HIS A 245 3.79 -6.22 4.63
CA HIS A 245 3.25 -7.55 4.90
C HIS A 245 2.73 -7.71 6.35
N LEU A 246 2.23 -6.63 6.94
CA LEU A 246 1.62 -6.61 8.26
C LEU A 246 0.24 -5.97 8.20
N GLY A 247 -0.82 -6.70 8.52
CA GLY A 247 -2.16 -6.12 8.58
C GLY A 247 -3.27 -7.11 8.96
N GLY A 248 -4.50 -6.71 8.65
CA GLY A 248 -5.72 -7.43 9.00
C GLY A 248 -5.78 -8.91 8.59
N GLU A 249 -5.16 -9.29 7.48
CA GLU A 249 -5.13 -10.68 6.99
C GLU A 249 -4.18 -11.58 7.79
N ASP A 250 -3.12 -11.01 8.36
CA ASP A 250 -2.20 -11.76 9.23
C ASP A 250 -2.90 -12.08 10.56
N PHE A 251 -3.68 -11.12 11.09
CA PHE A 251 -4.52 -11.34 12.27
C PHE A 251 -5.60 -12.40 12.04
N ASN A 252 -6.24 -12.36 10.87
CA ASN A 252 -7.19 -13.39 10.43
C ASN A 252 -6.50 -14.76 10.38
N THR A 253 -5.27 -14.82 9.88
CA THR A 253 -4.50 -16.06 9.76
C THR A 253 -4.17 -16.68 11.12
N HIS A 254 -3.77 -15.88 12.12
CA HIS A 254 -3.54 -16.37 13.49
C HIS A 254 -4.81 -16.97 14.10
N MET A 255 -5.95 -16.32 13.87
CA MET A 255 -7.24 -16.79 14.35
C MET A 255 -7.70 -18.07 13.65
N VAL A 256 -7.54 -18.17 12.32
CA VAL A 256 -7.80 -19.41 11.56
C VAL A 256 -6.92 -20.55 12.08
N LYS A 257 -5.62 -20.33 12.27
CA LYS A 257 -4.71 -21.35 12.82
C LYS A 257 -5.13 -21.82 14.21
N HIS A 258 -5.65 -20.92 15.05
CA HIS A 258 -6.19 -21.28 16.35
C HIS A 258 -7.44 -22.16 16.22
N LEU A 259 -8.45 -21.73 15.47
CA LEU A 259 -9.71 -22.48 15.33
C LEU A 259 -9.54 -23.81 14.57
N VAL A 260 -8.59 -23.92 13.63
CA VAL A 260 -8.21 -25.19 13.01
C VAL A 260 -7.65 -26.15 14.07
N ARG A 261 -6.79 -25.67 14.99
CA ARG A 261 -6.28 -26.51 16.09
C ARG A 261 -7.41 -26.97 17.01
N GLU A 262 -8.37 -26.11 17.31
CA GLU A 262 -9.54 -26.49 18.10
C GLU A 262 -10.42 -27.53 17.39
N PHE A 263 -10.68 -27.34 16.10
CA PHE A 263 -11.40 -28.30 15.26
C PHE A 263 -10.72 -29.67 15.30
N LEU A 264 -9.40 -29.73 15.07
CA LEU A 264 -8.63 -30.97 15.09
C LEU A 264 -8.61 -31.62 16.48
N LYS A 265 -8.55 -30.84 17.55
CA LYS A 265 -8.61 -31.34 18.94
C LYS A 265 -9.96 -31.99 19.23
N LYS A 266 -11.06 -31.39 18.75
CA LYS A 266 -12.44 -31.86 18.98
C LYS A 266 -12.81 -33.05 18.08
N TYR A 267 -12.36 -33.04 16.82
CA TYR A 267 -12.83 -33.97 15.78
C TYR A 267 -11.75 -34.90 15.18
N LYS A 268 -10.52 -34.91 15.73
CA LYS A 268 -9.37 -35.83 15.55
C LYS A 268 -9.11 -36.43 14.16
N LYS A 269 -10.03 -37.25 13.65
CA LYS A 269 -9.91 -37.97 12.37
C LYS A 269 -10.23 -37.10 11.15
N ASN A 270 -10.87 -35.94 11.34
CA ASN A 270 -11.29 -35.04 10.26
C ASN A 270 -10.30 -33.89 10.10
N ASP A 271 -9.38 -34.01 9.14
CA ASP A 271 -8.36 -33.01 8.88
C ASP A 271 -8.84 -31.92 7.92
N ILE A 272 -9.41 -30.85 8.49
CA ILE A 272 -9.92 -29.68 7.76
C ILE A 272 -8.85 -29.00 6.89
N ARG A 273 -7.56 -29.18 7.18
CA ARG A 273 -6.46 -28.48 6.47
C ARG A 273 -6.38 -28.83 4.98
N LYS A 274 -6.93 -29.97 4.58
CA LYS A 274 -6.96 -30.41 3.18
C LYS A 274 -8.17 -29.88 2.41
N ASN A 275 -9.17 -29.34 3.11
CA ASN A 275 -10.41 -28.86 2.53
C ASN A 275 -10.35 -27.33 2.32
N ARG A 276 -10.02 -26.90 1.09
CA ARG A 276 -9.87 -25.49 0.72
C ARG A 276 -11.15 -24.69 0.93
N THR A 277 -12.30 -25.28 0.60
CA THR A 277 -13.63 -24.67 0.81
C THR A 277 -13.91 -24.46 2.30
N ALA A 278 -13.66 -25.46 3.14
CA ALA A 278 -13.83 -25.35 4.57
C ALA A 278 -12.92 -24.27 5.18
N LEU A 279 -11.63 -24.25 4.79
CA LEU A 279 -10.69 -23.22 5.23
C LEU A 279 -11.12 -21.81 4.79
N ARG A 280 -11.65 -21.66 3.58
CA ARG A 280 -12.16 -20.36 3.11
C ARG A 280 -13.37 -19.91 3.93
N ARG A 281 -14.34 -20.80 4.17
CA ARG A 281 -15.51 -20.52 5.02
C ARG A 281 -15.08 -20.11 6.44
N LEU A 282 -14.12 -20.83 7.02
CA LEU A 282 -13.56 -20.51 8.33
C LEU A 282 -12.87 -19.15 8.34
N ARG A 283 -12.07 -18.83 7.32
CA ARG A 283 -11.42 -17.52 7.20
C ARG A 283 -12.43 -16.37 7.11
N THR A 284 -13.49 -16.53 6.30
CA THR A 284 -14.57 -15.53 6.23
C THR A 284 -15.26 -15.34 7.58
N ALA A 285 -15.53 -16.43 8.30
CA ALA A 285 -16.12 -16.34 9.64
C ALA A 285 -15.15 -15.68 10.64
N CYS A 286 -13.85 -15.95 10.53
CA CYS A 286 -12.82 -15.29 11.32
C CYS A 286 -12.78 -13.78 11.05
N GLU A 287 -12.81 -13.34 9.80
CA GLU A 287 -12.79 -11.90 9.48
C GLU A 287 -13.98 -11.17 10.12
N LYS A 288 -15.18 -11.76 10.04
CA LYS A 288 -16.38 -11.25 10.71
C LYS A 288 -16.23 -11.24 12.23
N ALA A 289 -15.73 -12.32 12.82
CA ALA A 289 -15.48 -12.42 14.25
C ALA A 289 -14.48 -11.36 14.74
N LYS A 290 -13.40 -11.11 13.99
CA LYS A 290 -12.41 -10.07 14.28
C LYS A 290 -13.08 -8.70 14.38
N ARG A 291 -13.93 -8.35 13.40
CA ARG A 291 -14.70 -7.09 13.45
C ARG A 291 -15.59 -7.01 14.69
N VAL A 292 -16.27 -8.11 15.04
CA VAL A 292 -17.12 -8.17 16.23
C VAL A 292 -16.31 -7.94 17.51
N LEU A 293 -15.12 -8.53 17.61
CA LEU A 293 -14.25 -8.39 18.77
C LEU A 293 -13.72 -6.97 18.97
N SER A 294 -13.78 -6.09 17.97
CA SER A 294 -13.45 -4.67 18.15
C SER A 294 -14.43 -3.94 19.07
N TYR A 295 -15.64 -4.46 19.30
CA TYR A 295 -16.64 -3.85 20.18
C TYR A 295 -17.19 -4.83 21.24
N ALA A 296 -17.27 -6.12 20.95
CA ALA A 296 -17.67 -7.15 21.90
C ALA A 296 -16.48 -7.81 22.60
N SER A 297 -16.68 -8.34 23.81
CA SER A 297 -15.65 -9.07 24.57
C SER A 297 -15.46 -10.51 24.10
N GLN A 298 -16.45 -11.09 23.41
CA GLN A 298 -16.42 -12.43 22.85
C GLN A 298 -17.39 -12.55 21.66
N VAL A 299 -17.18 -13.56 20.83
CA VAL A 299 -18.06 -13.93 19.71
C VAL A 299 -18.02 -15.43 19.48
N THR A 300 -19.15 -15.99 19.05
CA THR A 300 -19.26 -17.38 18.63
C THR A 300 -19.07 -17.46 17.12
N VAL A 301 -18.10 -18.26 16.67
CA VAL A 301 -17.90 -18.65 15.28
C VAL A 301 -18.71 -19.92 15.03
N GLU A 302 -19.77 -19.78 14.26
CA GLU A 302 -20.70 -20.85 13.89
C GLU A 302 -20.69 -21.08 12.38
N ILE A 303 -20.44 -22.32 11.98
CA ILE A 303 -20.40 -22.72 10.57
C ILE A 303 -21.00 -24.12 10.40
N ASP A 304 -22.18 -24.19 9.78
CA ASP A 304 -22.86 -25.45 9.46
C ASP A 304 -22.07 -26.30 8.47
N SER A 305 -22.00 -27.60 8.72
CA SER A 305 -21.31 -28.58 7.88
C SER A 305 -19.97 -28.05 7.37
N LEU A 306 -19.12 -27.55 8.27
CA LEU A 306 -17.83 -26.96 7.94
C LEU A 306 -16.95 -27.98 7.18
N HIS A 307 -16.88 -29.21 7.65
CA HIS A 307 -16.11 -30.29 7.03
C HIS A 307 -16.76 -31.65 7.33
N ASP A 308 -17.00 -32.45 6.29
CA ASP A 308 -17.52 -33.83 6.38
C ASP A 308 -18.81 -33.95 7.21
N GLY A 309 -19.73 -32.99 7.01
CA GLY A 309 -21.02 -32.92 7.71
C GLY A 309 -20.92 -32.41 9.15
N ILE A 310 -19.73 -32.03 9.62
CA ILE A 310 -19.53 -31.57 11.00
C ILE A 310 -19.76 -30.06 11.09
N ASP A 311 -20.72 -29.67 11.91
CA ASP A 311 -20.91 -28.29 12.32
C ASP A 311 -19.78 -27.84 13.25
N PHE A 312 -19.29 -26.62 13.02
CA PHE A 312 -18.30 -26.00 13.87
C PHE A 312 -18.93 -24.90 14.72
N TYR A 313 -18.68 -25.00 16.03
CA TYR A 313 -19.03 -24.01 17.02
C TYR A 313 -17.79 -23.75 17.87
N GLY A 314 -17.19 -22.57 17.74
CA GLY A 314 -16.03 -22.14 18.50
C GLY A 314 -16.26 -20.77 19.11
N VAL A 315 -15.96 -20.58 20.39
CA VAL A 315 -16.05 -19.27 21.05
C VAL A 315 -14.66 -18.65 21.09
N ILE A 316 -14.55 -17.40 20.64
CA ILE A 316 -13.31 -16.63 20.74
C ILE A 316 -13.55 -15.36 21.54
N THR A 317 -12.69 -15.10 22.52
CA THR A 317 -12.71 -13.89 23.33
C THR A 317 -11.74 -12.85 22.76
N ARG A 318 -11.98 -11.57 23.06
CA ARG A 318 -11.07 -10.48 22.69
C ARG A 318 -9.69 -10.72 23.28
N THR A 319 -9.61 -11.10 24.55
CA THR A 319 -8.34 -11.44 25.21
C THR A 319 -7.58 -12.54 24.47
N LYS A 320 -8.27 -13.58 23.97
CA LYS A 320 -7.61 -14.64 23.20
C LYS A 320 -7.14 -14.14 21.84
N PHE A 321 -7.95 -13.34 21.15
CA PHE A 321 -7.53 -12.70 19.90
C PHE A 321 -6.30 -11.81 20.10
N GLU A 322 -6.26 -11.03 21.18
CA GLU A 322 -5.11 -10.20 21.54
C GLU A 322 -3.87 -11.03 21.85
N GLU A 323 -4.00 -12.10 22.65
CA GLU A 323 -2.91 -13.04 22.94
C GLU A 323 -2.32 -13.65 21.68
N LEU A 324 -3.17 -14.02 20.71
CA LEU A 324 -2.75 -14.63 19.45
C LEU A 324 -1.98 -13.68 18.52
N ASN A 325 -2.09 -12.36 18.71
CA ASN A 325 -1.57 -11.36 17.79
C ASN A 325 -0.66 -10.33 18.48
N MET A 326 -0.31 -10.53 19.75
CA MET A 326 0.45 -9.55 20.52
C MET A 326 1.82 -9.26 19.90
N ASP A 327 2.47 -10.27 19.32
CA ASP A 327 3.72 -10.10 18.57
C ASP A 327 3.57 -9.13 17.39
N LEU A 328 2.51 -9.29 16.60
CA LEU A 328 2.22 -8.41 15.47
C LEU A 328 1.80 -7.00 15.93
N PHE A 329 1.03 -6.89 17.02
CA PHE A 329 0.63 -5.60 17.59
C PHE A 329 1.81 -4.83 18.18
N SER A 330 2.70 -5.51 18.90
CA SER A 330 3.95 -4.90 19.38
C SER A 330 4.85 -4.46 18.23
N ASN A 331 4.92 -5.25 17.14
CA ASN A 331 5.68 -4.85 15.96
C ASN A 331 5.16 -3.54 15.34
N CYS A 332 3.85 -3.25 15.43
CA CYS A 332 3.32 -1.96 14.98
C CYS A 332 3.95 -0.78 15.72
N ILE A 333 4.19 -0.90 17.02
CA ILE A 333 4.82 0.15 17.85
C ILE A 333 6.30 0.31 17.51
N VAL A 334 7.01 -0.77 17.18
CA VAL A 334 8.40 -0.71 16.70
C VAL A 334 8.52 0.18 15.45
N HIS A 335 7.54 0.12 14.54
CA HIS A 335 7.52 0.99 13.36
C HIS A 335 7.21 2.46 13.72
N VAL A 336 6.41 2.72 14.75
CA VAL A 336 6.19 4.07 15.28
C VAL A 336 7.49 4.65 15.86
N GLU A 337 8.20 3.88 16.70
CA GLU A 337 9.51 4.26 17.26
C GLU A 337 10.53 4.57 16.16
N LYS A 338 10.61 3.69 15.15
CA LYS A 338 11.48 3.89 13.99
C LYS A 338 11.15 5.18 13.26
N CYS A 339 9.87 5.48 13.04
CA CYS A 339 9.46 6.71 12.37
C CYS A 339 9.89 7.96 13.14
N LEU A 340 9.71 7.97 14.47
CA LEU A 340 10.17 9.06 15.34
C LEU A 340 11.69 9.22 15.31
N SER A 341 12.43 8.11 15.38
CA SER A 341 13.88 8.10 15.30
C SER A 341 14.38 8.65 13.96
N ASP A 342 13.76 8.24 12.85
CA ASP A 342 14.13 8.70 11.51
C ASP A 342 13.77 10.18 11.27
N ALA A 343 12.72 10.68 11.95
CA ALA A 343 12.39 12.10 11.98
C ALA A 343 13.29 12.92 12.92
N ASN A 344 14.08 12.25 13.78
CA ASN A 344 14.79 12.86 14.90
C ASN A 344 13.86 13.71 15.79
N MET A 345 12.70 13.14 16.14
CA MET A 345 11.66 13.79 16.95
C MET A 345 11.33 12.97 18.19
N ASP A 346 11.05 13.67 19.29
CA ASP A 346 10.51 13.06 20.50
C ASP A 346 8.99 12.88 20.36
N LYS A 347 8.43 11.87 21.04
CA LYS A 347 6.98 11.62 21.02
C LYS A 347 6.14 12.80 21.53
N SER A 348 6.69 13.63 22.42
CA SER A 348 6.04 14.86 22.92
C SER A 348 5.87 15.95 21.87
N MET A 349 6.56 15.84 20.73
CA MET A 349 6.41 16.78 19.59
C MET A 349 5.26 16.40 18.65
N ILE A 350 4.54 15.32 18.92
CA ILE A 350 3.38 14.89 18.12
C ILE A 350 2.12 15.50 18.73
N ASP A 351 1.44 16.35 17.95
CA ASP A 351 0.24 17.07 18.38
C ASP A 351 -1.03 16.21 18.21
N ASP A 352 -1.11 15.46 17.11
CA ASP A 352 -2.27 14.62 16.80
C ASP A 352 -1.81 13.25 16.27
N ILE A 353 -2.51 12.17 16.67
CA ILE A 353 -2.30 10.81 16.17
C ILE A 353 -3.51 10.41 15.32
N LEU A 354 -3.37 10.46 14.01
CA LEU A 354 -4.43 10.12 13.05
C LEU A 354 -4.46 8.62 12.78
N LEU A 355 -5.59 7.98 13.07
CA LEU A 355 -5.81 6.56 12.75
C LEU A 355 -6.40 6.40 11.34
N VAL A 356 -5.77 5.54 10.54
CA VAL A 356 -6.19 5.19 9.18
C VAL A 356 -6.18 3.67 9.04
N GLY A 357 -7.02 3.16 8.13
CA GLY A 357 -7.13 1.73 7.84
C GLY A 357 -8.01 0.99 8.85
N GLY A 358 -8.83 0.06 8.35
CA GLY A 358 -9.85 -0.62 9.16
C GLY A 358 -9.30 -1.43 10.35
N SER A 359 -8.04 -1.88 10.31
CA SER A 359 -7.44 -2.62 11.43
C SER A 359 -7.03 -1.70 12.58
N SER A 360 -6.95 -0.38 12.39
CA SER A 360 -6.77 0.60 13.48
C SER A 360 -7.95 0.62 14.46
N ARG A 361 -9.10 0.02 14.11
CA ARG A 361 -10.28 -0.14 14.99
C ARG A 361 -10.09 -1.21 16.07
N ILE A 362 -8.97 -1.95 16.08
CA ILE A 362 -8.69 -2.98 17.09
C ILE A 362 -8.36 -2.28 18.44
N PRO A 363 -9.11 -2.56 19.53
CA PRO A 363 -8.91 -1.87 20.81
C PRO A 363 -7.50 -1.98 21.37
N LYS A 364 -6.86 -3.16 21.26
CA LYS A 364 -5.49 -3.36 21.74
C LYS A 364 -4.46 -2.53 20.97
N VAL A 365 -4.63 -2.34 19.66
CA VAL A 365 -3.74 -1.48 18.86
C VAL A 365 -3.86 -0.03 19.33
N GLN A 366 -5.09 0.46 19.55
CA GLN A 366 -5.32 1.81 20.09
C GLN A 366 -4.80 1.98 21.51
N GLU A 367 -4.95 0.98 22.37
CA GLU A 367 -4.38 0.95 23.72
C GLU A 367 -2.85 1.08 23.67
N LEU A 368 -2.17 0.26 22.87
CA LEU A 368 -0.72 0.32 22.73
C LEU A 368 -0.24 1.68 22.20
N LEU A 369 -0.96 2.28 21.25
CA LEU A 369 -0.65 3.63 20.76
C LEU A 369 -0.83 4.68 21.87
N ARG A 370 -1.93 4.64 22.62
CA ARG A 370 -2.15 5.57 23.74
C ARG A 370 -1.08 5.42 24.81
N ASP A 371 -0.75 4.20 25.19
CA ASP A 371 0.28 3.91 26.19
C ASP A 371 1.65 4.41 25.71
N PHE A 372 1.98 4.23 24.43
CA PHE A 372 3.23 4.72 23.86
C PHE A 372 3.33 6.26 23.89
N PHE A 373 2.22 6.96 23.64
CA PHE A 373 2.11 8.42 23.67
C PHE A 373 1.58 8.97 25.01
N ASP A 374 1.86 8.30 26.13
CA ASP A 374 1.58 8.78 27.49
C ASP A 374 0.11 9.18 27.76
N GLY A 375 -0.83 8.53 27.07
CA GLY A 375 -2.26 8.76 27.21
C GLY A 375 -2.86 9.79 26.25
N ASN A 376 -2.09 10.29 25.28
CA ASN A 376 -2.59 11.23 24.26
C ASN A 376 -3.84 10.69 23.54
N GLU A 377 -4.81 11.57 23.28
CA GLU A 377 -6.03 11.19 22.56
C GLU A 377 -5.73 10.85 21.10
N LEU A 378 -6.35 9.77 20.62
CA LEU A 378 -6.25 9.36 19.22
C LEU A 378 -7.29 10.13 18.40
N CYS A 379 -6.86 10.70 17.27
CA CYS A 379 -7.71 11.49 16.41
C CYS A 379 -8.66 10.59 15.61
N THR A 380 -9.96 10.76 15.84
CA THR A 380 -11.06 10.03 15.17
C THR A 380 -11.90 10.93 14.24
N SER A 381 -11.37 12.11 13.91
CA SER A 381 -12.09 13.14 13.13
C SER A 381 -12.41 12.75 11.68
N ILE A 382 -11.75 11.70 11.17
CA ILE A 382 -11.93 11.21 9.80
C ILE A 382 -12.22 9.72 9.84
N ASN A 383 -13.07 9.26 8.93
CA ASN A 383 -13.32 7.84 8.78
C ASN A 383 -12.04 7.13 8.31
N PRO A 384 -11.48 6.19 9.09
CA PRO A 384 -10.22 5.53 8.74
C PRO A 384 -10.28 4.73 7.43
N ASP A 385 -11.46 4.30 7.00
CA ASP A 385 -11.66 3.52 5.77
C ASP A 385 -11.79 4.40 4.51
N GLU A 386 -11.89 5.72 4.66
CA GLU A 386 -12.15 6.67 3.57
C GLU A 386 -11.07 7.74 3.43
N ALA A 387 -10.25 7.96 4.47
CA ALA A 387 -9.27 9.05 4.55
C ALA A 387 -8.31 9.11 3.35
N ALA A 388 -7.80 7.96 2.91
CA ALA A 388 -6.86 7.88 1.81
C ALA A 388 -7.53 8.26 0.47
N ALA A 389 -8.71 7.71 0.16
CA ALA A 389 -9.46 8.07 -1.04
C ALA A 389 -9.89 9.54 -1.02
N TYR A 390 -10.28 10.05 0.15
CA TYR A 390 -10.64 11.45 0.33
C TYR A 390 -9.47 12.38 -0.03
N GLY A 391 -8.29 12.14 0.53
CA GLY A 391 -7.10 12.93 0.24
C GLY A 391 -6.63 12.81 -1.21
N ALA A 392 -6.75 11.62 -1.80
CA ALA A 392 -6.47 11.42 -3.21
C ALA A 392 -7.42 12.25 -4.09
N ALA A 393 -8.71 12.36 -3.72
CA ALA A 393 -9.69 13.14 -4.47
C ALA A 393 -9.42 14.65 -4.38
N VAL A 394 -8.99 15.14 -3.20
CA VAL A 394 -8.46 16.50 -3.06
C VAL A 394 -7.31 16.72 -4.04
N LYS A 395 -6.33 15.82 -4.03
CA LYS A 395 -5.14 15.96 -4.89
C LYS A 395 -5.50 15.91 -6.38
N ALA A 396 -6.43 15.03 -6.76
CA ALA A 396 -6.94 14.91 -8.11
C ALA A 396 -7.58 16.22 -8.58
N ALA A 397 -8.43 16.79 -7.73
CA ALA A 397 -9.07 18.06 -8.03
C ALA A 397 -8.01 19.17 -8.22
N LEU A 398 -7.02 19.29 -7.31
CA LEU A 398 -5.96 20.32 -7.37
C LEU A 398 -5.18 20.25 -8.69
N LEU A 399 -4.90 19.05 -9.17
CA LEU A 399 -4.21 18.84 -10.45
C LEU A 399 -5.12 19.11 -11.65
N ASN A 400 -6.43 18.90 -11.51
CA ASN A 400 -7.42 19.10 -12.56
C ASN A 400 -7.94 20.55 -12.65
N ASP A 401 -7.38 21.46 -11.84
CA ASP A 401 -7.69 22.91 -11.84
C ASP A 401 -9.20 23.17 -11.71
N GLU A 402 -9.84 22.36 -10.87
CA GLU A 402 -11.29 22.24 -10.81
C GLU A 402 -12.02 23.44 -10.17
N GLY A 403 -11.37 24.60 -10.03
CA GLY A 403 -11.99 25.85 -9.56
C GLY A 403 -11.92 26.04 -8.04
N PHE A 404 -10.70 25.98 -7.49
CA PHE A 404 -10.39 26.23 -6.08
C PHE A 404 -10.40 27.71 -5.72
N LYS A 405 -11.55 28.38 -5.80
CA LYS A 405 -11.60 29.79 -5.38
C LYS A 405 -11.57 29.98 -3.86
N GLU A 406 -11.87 28.94 -3.08
CA GLU A 406 -12.02 29.01 -1.61
C GLU A 406 -11.02 28.13 -0.82
N VAL A 407 -10.21 27.31 -1.50
CA VAL A 407 -9.19 26.46 -0.84
C VAL A 407 -7.81 27.01 -1.23
N ARG A 408 -6.95 27.22 -0.22
CA ARG A 408 -5.56 27.66 -0.44
C ARG A 408 -4.81 26.64 -1.29
N ASP A 409 -3.79 27.10 -2.02
CA ASP A 409 -2.88 26.20 -2.72
C ASP A 409 -2.27 25.21 -1.73
N VAL A 410 -2.17 23.94 -2.11
CA VAL A 410 -1.64 22.89 -1.24
C VAL A 410 -0.33 22.35 -1.79
N VAL A 411 0.73 22.43 -0.97
CA VAL A 411 2.03 21.85 -1.27
C VAL A 411 2.25 20.62 -0.41
N LEU A 412 2.39 19.46 -1.06
CA LEU A 412 2.77 18.20 -0.42
C LEU A 412 4.25 17.92 -0.72
N LEU A 413 5.07 17.89 0.32
CA LEU A 413 6.50 17.57 0.26
C LEU A 413 6.71 16.17 0.86
N GLU A 414 6.87 15.18 0.00
CA GLU A 414 7.19 13.81 0.40
C GLU A 414 8.70 13.61 0.61
N VAL A 415 9.08 12.44 1.12
CA VAL A 415 10.48 12.06 1.36
C VAL A 415 10.78 10.64 0.86
N THR A 416 12.05 10.37 0.54
CA THR A 416 12.54 9.01 0.24
C THR A 416 12.48 8.10 1.46
N GLN A 417 12.03 6.85 1.30
CA GLN A 417 11.87 5.89 2.40
C GLN A 417 13.17 5.18 2.79
N LEU A 418 14.07 5.00 1.82
CA LEU A 418 15.33 4.31 1.96
C LEU A 418 16.40 5.05 1.14
N SER A 419 17.64 4.94 1.58
CA SER A 419 18.81 5.47 0.91
C SER A 419 19.00 4.79 -0.44
N LEU A 420 19.37 5.58 -1.45
CA LEU A 420 19.58 5.15 -2.83
C LEU A 420 21.03 5.39 -3.22
N GLY A 421 21.63 4.40 -3.87
CA GLY A 421 23.05 4.44 -4.19
C GLY A 421 23.45 3.45 -5.27
N VAL A 422 24.76 3.40 -5.53
CA VAL A 422 25.37 2.41 -6.42
C VAL A 422 26.40 1.57 -5.68
N GLU A 423 26.65 0.37 -6.19
CA GLU A 423 27.79 -0.43 -5.74
C GLU A 423 29.12 0.21 -6.15
N THR A 424 30.09 0.20 -5.23
CA THR A 424 31.51 0.50 -5.49
C THR A 424 32.38 -0.73 -5.28
N GLU A 425 33.66 -0.62 -5.63
CA GLU A 425 34.65 -1.68 -5.41
C GLU A 425 34.56 -2.27 -3.99
N GLY A 426 34.58 -3.60 -3.89
CA GLY A 426 34.43 -4.33 -2.63
C GLY A 426 32.99 -4.61 -2.19
N GLY A 427 31.98 -4.32 -3.02
CA GLY A 427 30.57 -4.61 -2.67
C GLY A 427 29.97 -3.62 -1.66
N VAL A 428 30.58 -2.44 -1.52
CA VAL A 428 30.15 -1.39 -0.60
C VAL A 428 29.12 -0.49 -1.28
N MET A 429 28.07 -0.10 -0.55
CA MET A 429 27.08 0.83 -1.06
C MET A 429 27.58 2.28 -0.95
N SER A 430 27.60 2.99 -2.08
CA SER A 430 27.84 4.43 -2.14
C SER A 430 26.52 5.17 -2.25
N VAL A 431 26.04 5.71 -1.13
CA VAL A 431 24.74 6.43 -1.06
C VAL A 431 24.82 7.79 -1.75
N LEU A 432 23.93 8.05 -2.71
CA LEU A 432 23.76 9.34 -3.41
C LEU A 432 22.62 10.16 -2.83
N ILE A 433 21.48 9.52 -2.59
CA ILE A 433 20.29 10.15 -2.00
C ILE A 433 20.02 9.42 -0.68
N PRO A 434 20.31 10.03 0.48
CA PRO A 434 19.98 9.43 1.78
C PRO A 434 18.47 9.26 1.95
N LYS A 435 18.05 8.33 2.82
CA LYS A 435 16.66 8.27 3.30
C LYS A 435 16.23 9.62 3.89
N THR A 436 14.91 9.81 4.00
CA THR A 436 14.25 11.05 4.46
C THR A 436 14.60 12.33 3.67
N THR A 437 15.18 12.19 2.47
CA THR A 437 15.40 13.33 1.56
C THR A 437 14.08 13.75 0.93
N THR A 438 13.74 15.04 0.99
CA THR A 438 12.56 15.61 0.33
C THR A 438 12.58 15.39 -1.18
N ILE A 439 11.46 14.97 -1.76
CA ILE A 439 11.28 14.76 -3.21
C ILE A 439 10.33 15.82 -3.81
N PRO A 440 10.49 16.21 -5.10
CA PRO A 440 11.47 15.71 -6.07
C PRO A 440 12.90 16.18 -5.77
N VAL A 441 13.89 15.37 -6.14
CA VAL A 441 15.31 15.66 -5.88
C VAL A 441 16.21 15.16 -7.00
N LYS A 442 17.30 15.90 -7.25
CA LYS A 442 18.38 15.50 -8.15
C LYS A 442 19.72 15.54 -7.42
N LYS A 443 20.49 14.45 -7.47
CA LYS A 443 21.84 14.35 -6.91
C LYS A 443 22.80 13.79 -7.95
N GLU A 444 24.05 14.24 -7.89
CA GLU A 444 25.09 13.83 -8.82
C GLU A 444 26.36 13.46 -8.05
N ARG A 445 27.08 12.45 -8.50
CA ARG A 445 28.39 12.07 -7.98
C ARG A 445 29.28 11.56 -9.10
N VAL A 446 30.56 11.95 -9.05
CA VAL A 446 31.58 11.49 -10.01
C VAL A 446 32.19 10.18 -9.53
N TYR A 447 32.19 9.20 -10.44
CA TYR A 447 32.82 7.89 -10.31
C TYR A 447 33.98 7.74 -11.30
N THR A 448 34.76 6.68 -11.15
CA THR A 448 35.90 6.37 -12.02
C THR A 448 36.08 4.86 -12.22
N THR A 449 37.06 4.47 -13.04
CA THR A 449 37.38 3.06 -13.33
C THR A 449 38.28 2.45 -12.26
N CYS A 450 38.08 1.16 -11.99
CA CYS A 450 38.87 0.38 -11.04
C CYS A 450 40.13 -0.23 -11.67
N TYR A 451 40.14 -0.40 -13.01
CA TYR A 451 41.24 -1.03 -13.75
C TYR A 451 41.78 -0.13 -14.86
N ASP A 452 43.07 -0.32 -15.18
CA ASP A 452 43.70 0.33 -16.33
C ASP A 452 43.04 -0.11 -17.62
N ASN A 453 42.82 0.83 -18.53
CA ASN A 453 42.21 0.61 -19.85
C ASN A 453 40.80 0.01 -19.82
N GLN A 454 40.08 0.15 -18.69
CA GLN A 454 38.69 -0.29 -18.56
C GLN A 454 37.77 0.51 -19.51
N THR A 455 37.14 -0.17 -20.48
CA THR A 455 36.32 0.47 -21.52
C THR A 455 34.81 0.46 -21.23
N GLN A 456 34.40 -0.21 -20.16
CA GLN A 456 33.01 -0.25 -19.69
C GLN A 456 32.92 -0.30 -18.17
N VAL A 457 31.89 0.32 -17.60
CA VAL A 457 31.57 0.29 -16.16
C VAL A 457 30.15 -0.22 -15.98
N LEU A 458 30.00 -1.24 -15.13
CA LEU A 458 28.71 -1.75 -14.68
C LEU A 458 28.28 -0.95 -13.45
N PHE A 459 27.13 -0.29 -13.53
CA PHE A 459 26.46 0.31 -12.39
C PHE A 459 25.35 -0.60 -11.93
N GLN A 460 25.38 -0.95 -10.65
CA GLN A 460 24.31 -1.68 -9.97
C GLN A 460 23.68 -0.72 -8.97
N VAL A 461 22.39 -0.44 -9.12
CA VAL A 461 21.63 0.53 -8.33
C VAL A 461 20.93 -0.19 -7.19
N TYR A 462 21.09 0.31 -5.97
CA TYR A 462 20.56 -0.29 -4.76
C TYR A 462 19.72 0.70 -3.95
N GLN A 463 18.81 0.13 -3.17
CA GLN A 463 18.00 0.80 -2.16
C GLN A 463 18.14 0.09 -0.81
N GLY A 464 18.47 0.82 0.25
CA GLY A 464 18.57 0.28 1.61
C GLY A 464 19.61 0.98 2.48
N GLU A 465 19.70 0.56 3.75
CA GLU A 465 20.57 1.17 4.77
C GLU A 465 21.79 0.29 5.15
N GLY A 466 21.96 -0.86 4.51
CA GLY A 466 23.11 -1.73 4.72
C GLY A 466 24.39 -1.11 4.18
N SER A 467 25.51 -1.28 4.88
CA SER A 467 26.82 -0.80 4.39
C SER A 467 27.31 -1.58 3.16
N GLU A 468 26.94 -2.86 3.06
CA GLU A 468 27.23 -3.73 1.92
C GLU A 468 26.00 -3.90 1.02
N THR A 469 26.22 -3.99 -0.29
CA THR A 469 25.13 -4.10 -1.28
C THR A 469 24.35 -5.41 -1.19
N LYS A 470 24.95 -6.48 -0.66
CA LYS A 470 24.29 -7.78 -0.44
C LYS A 470 23.13 -7.71 0.57
N ASP A 471 23.16 -6.72 1.46
CA ASP A 471 22.15 -6.51 2.51
C ASP A 471 21.07 -5.50 2.06
N ASN A 472 21.15 -5.03 0.81
CA ASN A 472 20.26 -4.03 0.23
C ASN A 472 19.48 -4.60 -0.96
N ILE A 473 18.43 -3.87 -1.36
CA ILE A 473 17.56 -4.25 -2.47
C ILE A 473 18.18 -3.77 -3.77
N LEU A 474 18.50 -4.69 -4.67
CA LEU A 474 18.92 -4.35 -6.03
C LEU A 474 17.71 -3.84 -6.83
N LEU A 475 17.78 -2.60 -7.32
CA LEU A 475 16.74 -2.01 -8.17
C LEU A 475 16.98 -2.27 -9.67
N GLY A 476 18.24 -2.29 -10.08
CA GLY A 476 18.57 -2.45 -11.50
C GLY A 476 20.05 -2.39 -11.79
N LYS A 477 20.41 -2.74 -13.03
CA LYS A 477 21.79 -2.72 -13.52
C LYS A 477 21.84 -2.09 -14.90
N PHE A 478 22.85 -1.27 -15.15
CA PHE A 478 23.13 -0.74 -16.48
C PHE A 478 24.64 -0.63 -16.71
N THR A 479 25.06 -0.70 -17.97
CA THR A 479 26.48 -0.65 -18.33
C THR A 479 26.75 0.57 -19.19
N LEU A 480 27.64 1.46 -18.71
CA LEU A 480 28.21 2.52 -19.54
C LEU A 480 29.37 1.93 -20.35
N ARG A 481 29.25 1.91 -21.68
CA ARG A 481 30.28 1.41 -22.61
C ARG A 481 30.94 2.57 -23.34
N GLY A 482 32.09 2.30 -23.97
CA GLY A 482 32.79 3.29 -24.79
C GLY A 482 33.66 4.27 -23.99
N ILE A 483 34.12 3.86 -22.80
CA ILE A 483 35.10 4.61 -22.02
C ILE A 483 36.46 4.50 -22.74
N PRO A 484 37.13 5.62 -23.09
CA PRO A 484 38.45 5.57 -23.70
C PRO A 484 39.47 4.88 -22.78
N PRO A 485 40.36 4.03 -23.30
CA PRO A 485 41.44 3.44 -22.52
C PRO A 485 42.30 4.52 -21.85
N ALA A 486 42.35 4.51 -20.53
CA ALA A 486 43.17 5.38 -19.70
C ALA A 486 43.58 4.63 -18.41
N PRO A 487 44.63 5.08 -17.71
CA PRO A 487 44.96 4.56 -16.38
C PRO A 487 43.76 4.59 -15.42
N ARG A 488 43.69 3.61 -14.50
CA ARG A 488 42.65 3.53 -13.47
C ARG A 488 42.53 4.86 -12.72
N GLY A 489 41.31 5.24 -12.35
CA GLY A 489 41.08 6.50 -11.65
C GLY A 489 41.06 7.77 -12.52
N GLN A 490 41.45 7.71 -13.79
CA GLN A 490 41.44 8.88 -14.67
C GLN A 490 40.09 9.18 -15.33
N PRO A 491 39.34 8.19 -15.86
CA PRO A 491 38.02 8.46 -16.42
C PRO A 491 37.09 9.06 -15.38
N LYS A 492 36.38 10.14 -15.73
CA LYS A 492 35.36 10.77 -14.88
C LYS A 492 33.98 10.45 -15.44
N ILE A 493 33.16 9.82 -14.60
CA ILE A 493 31.82 9.38 -14.96
C ILE A 493 30.86 10.06 -14.00
N ASN A 494 30.08 11.02 -14.48
CA ASN A 494 29.05 11.65 -13.65
C ASN A 494 27.82 10.75 -13.63
N VAL A 495 27.43 10.31 -12.44
CA VAL A 495 26.21 9.52 -12.21
C VAL A 495 25.18 10.41 -11.53
N THR A 496 24.03 10.55 -12.16
CA THR A 496 22.90 11.37 -11.73
C THR A 496 21.77 10.48 -11.28
N PHE A 497 21.25 10.72 -10.08
CA PHE A 497 20.01 10.17 -9.56
C PHE A 497 18.98 11.30 -9.52
N GLU A 498 17.82 11.09 -10.12
CA GLU A 498 16.69 12.01 -10.12
C GLU A 498 15.45 11.24 -9.65
N ILE A 499 14.77 11.75 -8.63
CA ILE A 499 13.50 11.22 -8.14
C ILE A 499 12.45 12.29 -8.38
N ASP A 500 11.38 11.94 -9.07
CA ASP A 500 10.30 12.86 -9.38
C ASP A 500 9.23 12.91 -8.27
N ALA A 501 8.13 13.61 -8.54
CA ALA A 501 7.05 13.81 -7.57
C ALA A 501 6.17 12.56 -7.34
N ASP A 502 6.31 11.52 -8.16
CA ASP A 502 5.63 10.22 -7.99
C ASP A 502 6.55 9.19 -7.31
N ASN A 503 7.74 9.64 -6.87
CA ASN A 503 8.79 8.84 -6.27
C ASN A 503 9.38 7.79 -7.21
N ILE A 504 9.45 8.09 -8.51
CA ILE A 504 10.04 7.22 -9.54
C ILE A 504 11.51 7.62 -9.76
N LEU A 505 12.41 6.62 -9.74
CA LEU A 505 13.85 6.84 -9.86
C LEU A 505 14.32 6.82 -11.32
N GLN A 506 15.04 7.86 -11.73
CA GLN A 506 15.82 7.88 -12.96
C GLN A 506 17.31 7.94 -12.65
N VAL A 507 18.07 6.99 -13.21
CA VAL A 507 19.52 6.98 -13.11
C VAL A 507 20.13 7.20 -14.49
N ARG A 508 21.08 8.14 -14.56
CA ARG A 508 21.84 8.45 -15.79
C ARG A 508 23.32 8.43 -15.47
N ALA A 509 24.14 7.96 -16.41
CA ALA A 509 25.58 8.08 -16.34
C ALA A 509 26.10 8.74 -17.62
N THR A 510 26.84 9.83 -17.45
CA THR A 510 27.44 10.59 -18.56
C THR A 510 28.93 10.76 -18.33
N ARG A 511 29.71 10.53 -19.39
CA ARG A 511 31.13 10.86 -19.36
C ARG A 511 31.29 12.39 -19.23
N THR A 512 32.13 12.81 -18.30
CA THR A 512 32.48 14.23 -18.12
C THR A 512 33.60 14.64 -19.05
#